data_AF-A0A850AEU5-F1
#
_entry.id   AF-A0A850AEU5-F1
#
_cell.length_a   1.000
_cell.length_b   1.000
_cell.length_c   1.000
_cell.angle_alpha   90.00
_cell.angle_beta   90.00
_cell.angle_gamma   90.00
#
_symmetry.space_group_name_H-M   'P 1'
#
loop_
_entity.id
_entity.type
_entity.pdbx_description
1 polymer ?
#
loop_
_entity_poly.entity_id
_entity_poly.type
_entity_poly.pdbx_seq_one_letter_code
_entity_poly.pdbx_strand_id
1 'polypeptide(L)'
;MKQLSVILMILAFFAQVLLAQPEKSDKPAKDKPAKAEKALPKDKAADKKMPMQEMKTDAPAEEMAPPAPLNDPWTKWMVGEWEGETESDAGKTKEWMKVEMALGDQFYVLHLKSTMTSISDEGLKMWNMTREQAEEMMKMPYQGMGMFTFDPKTGETIGYWFDSWRGAYQGRGTLEGNKETSNWSGPMGTSVRTTEKINENEMRMTFKETMLDGKVAEGSGTMRRKK
;
A
#
# COMPACT_ATOMS: atom_id res chain seq x y z
N MET A 1 -7.46 -29.51 -18.59
CA MET A 1 -6.03 -29.33 -18.24
C MET A 1 -5.49 -27.99 -18.78
N LYS A 2 -5.95 -26.84 -18.25
CA LYS A 2 -5.40 -25.50 -18.53
C LYS A 2 -5.57 -24.57 -17.31
N GLN A 3 -5.03 -24.98 -16.16
CA GLN A 3 -4.99 -24.16 -14.93
C GLN A 3 -3.64 -24.26 -14.21
N LEU A 4 -2.57 -24.60 -14.92
CA LEU A 4 -1.22 -24.69 -14.35
C LEU A 4 -0.33 -23.45 -14.58
N SER A 5 -0.77 -22.47 -15.37
CA SER A 5 0.13 -21.37 -15.79
C SER A 5 0.07 -20.09 -14.96
N VAL A 6 -0.91 -19.93 -14.05
CA VAL A 6 -1.00 -18.74 -13.17
C VAL A 6 -0.35 -18.99 -11.81
N ILE A 7 -0.37 -20.24 -11.33
CA ILE A 7 0.23 -20.67 -10.05
C ILE A 7 1.77 -20.54 -10.07
N LEU A 8 2.39 -20.60 -11.25
CA LEU A 8 3.84 -20.45 -11.39
C LEU A 8 4.32 -18.99 -11.33
N MET A 9 3.46 -17.98 -11.56
CA MET A 9 3.89 -16.58 -11.55
C MET A 9 3.94 -15.97 -10.15
N ILE A 10 3.07 -16.40 -9.23
CA ILE A 10 3.06 -15.89 -7.84
C ILE A 10 4.20 -16.53 -7.03
N LEU A 11 4.54 -17.80 -7.30
CA LEU A 11 5.69 -18.47 -6.69
C LEU A 11 7.04 -18.09 -7.33
N ALA A 12 7.09 -17.74 -8.63
CA ALA A 12 8.33 -17.31 -9.27
C ALA A 12 8.83 -15.94 -8.79
N PHE A 13 7.93 -15.05 -8.36
CA PHE A 13 8.35 -13.73 -7.86
C PHE A 13 9.00 -13.80 -6.47
N PHE A 14 8.58 -14.74 -5.62
CA PHE A 14 9.20 -14.99 -4.31
C PHE A 14 10.55 -15.71 -4.42
N ALA A 15 10.73 -16.61 -5.39
CA ALA A 15 12.01 -17.28 -5.61
C ALA A 15 13.09 -16.37 -6.21
N GLN A 16 12.74 -15.38 -7.03
CA GLN A 16 13.73 -14.46 -7.63
C GLN A 16 14.21 -13.35 -6.69
N VAL A 17 13.42 -12.95 -5.69
CA VAL A 17 13.85 -11.94 -4.70
C VAL A 17 14.74 -12.55 -3.62
N LEU A 18 14.57 -13.84 -3.28
CA LEU A 18 15.43 -14.56 -2.33
C LEU A 18 16.78 -15.00 -2.94
N LEU A 19 16.90 -15.10 -4.27
CA LEU A 19 18.15 -15.46 -4.96
C LEU A 19 18.99 -14.26 -5.42
N ALA A 20 18.57 -13.02 -5.14
CA ALA A 20 19.27 -11.80 -5.56
C ALA A 20 20.05 -11.12 -4.41
N GLN A 21 20.52 -11.89 -3.42
CA GLN A 21 21.60 -11.43 -2.53
C GLN A 21 22.92 -11.54 -3.31
N PRO A 22 23.69 -10.47 -3.53
CA PRO A 22 24.98 -10.58 -4.17
C PRO A 22 25.94 -11.33 -3.24
N GLU A 23 26.29 -12.57 -3.58
CA GLU A 23 27.48 -13.21 -3.03
C GLU A 23 28.69 -12.30 -3.32
N LYS A 24 29.40 -11.90 -2.28
CA LYS A 24 30.72 -11.28 -2.43
C LYS A 24 31.66 -12.32 -3.05
N SER A 25 31.88 -12.23 -4.36
CA SER A 25 32.87 -13.06 -5.05
C SER A 25 34.23 -12.37 -5.06
N ASP A 26 35.09 -12.73 -4.13
CA ASP A 26 36.54 -12.49 -4.23
C ASP A 26 37.15 -13.55 -5.17
N LYS A 27 37.35 -13.21 -6.45
CA LYS A 27 38.37 -13.84 -7.31
C LYS A 27 38.63 -13.01 -8.58
N PRO A 28 39.89 -12.91 -9.03
CA PRO A 28 40.29 -12.04 -10.14
C PRO A 28 39.90 -12.63 -11.49
N ALA A 29 39.39 -11.75 -12.37
CA ALA A 29 38.99 -12.04 -13.73
C ALA A 29 40.20 -12.40 -14.61
N LYS A 30 40.07 -13.48 -15.39
CA LYS A 30 40.92 -13.77 -16.56
C LYS A 30 40.22 -13.25 -17.81
N ASP A 31 40.90 -12.37 -18.51
CA ASP A 31 40.53 -11.86 -19.83
C ASP A 31 40.38 -12.97 -20.88
N LYS A 32 39.31 -12.87 -21.69
CA LYS A 32 39.24 -13.31 -23.09
C LYS A 32 37.99 -12.72 -23.78
N PRO A 33 37.97 -12.66 -25.13
CA PRO A 33 37.77 -11.39 -25.83
C PRO A 33 36.36 -11.15 -26.33
N ALA A 34 36.16 -9.87 -26.68
CA ALA A 34 35.00 -9.24 -27.28
C ALA A 34 34.27 -10.11 -28.32
N LYS A 35 32.95 -10.25 -28.12
CA LYS A 35 32.01 -10.78 -29.09
C LYS A 35 31.07 -9.65 -29.52
N ALA A 36 31.22 -9.29 -30.79
CA ALA A 36 30.34 -8.52 -31.67
C ALA A 36 29.12 -7.84 -31.05
N GLU A 37 29.24 -6.52 -30.93
CA GLU A 37 28.16 -5.55 -30.79
C GLU A 37 27.21 -5.67 -32.00
N LYS A 38 26.05 -6.29 -31.80
CA LYS A 38 24.94 -6.19 -32.76
C LYS A 38 24.32 -4.81 -32.59
N ALA A 39 24.52 -3.96 -33.59
CA ALA A 39 23.87 -2.67 -33.70
C ALA A 39 22.36 -2.79 -33.47
N LEU A 40 21.85 -2.02 -32.50
CA LEU A 40 20.42 -1.80 -32.30
C LEU A 40 19.82 -1.21 -33.59
N PRO A 41 18.66 -1.70 -34.05
CA PRO A 41 17.94 -1.05 -35.13
C PRO A 41 17.61 0.39 -34.72
N LYS A 42 18.05 1.35 -35.55
CA LYS A 42 17.65 2.75 -35.45
C LYS A 42 16.17 2.84 -35.82
N ASP A 43 15.30 2.58 -34.86
CA ASP A 43 13.90 2.93 -34.99
C ASP A 43 13.81 4.44 -35.08
N LYS A 44 13.32 4.92 -36.22
CA LYS A 44 12.94 6.30 -36.46
C LYS A 44 11.89 6.66 -35.42
N ALA A 45 12.30 7.34 -34.36
CA ALA A 45 11.42 8.08 -33.48
C ALA A 45 10.66 9.09 -34.35
N ALA A 46 9.44 8.73 -34.74
CA ALA A 46 8.51 9.68 -35.31
C ALA A 46 8.14 10.64 -34.18
N ASP A 47 8.63 11.88 -34.29
CA ASP A 47 8.17 13.05 -33.53
C ASP A 47 6.66 13.23 -33.76
N LYS A 48 5.85 12.42 -33.07
CA LYS A 48 4.45 12.77 -32.82
C LYS A 48 4.47 13.87 -31.77
N LYS A 49 4.60 15.11 -32.23
CA LYS A 49 4.15 16.28 -31.47
C LYS A 49 2.71 16.00 -31.07
N MET A 50 2.50 15.57 -29.84
CA MET A 50 1.16 15.57 -29.27
C MET A 50 0.69 17.02 -29.29
N PRO A 51 -0.49 17.30 -29.88
CA PRO A 51 -1.03 18.65 -29.86
C PRO A 51 -1.21 19.05 -28.40
N MET A 52 -0.42 20.03 -27.97
CA MET A 52 -0.59 20.69 -26.69
C MET A 52 -1.93 21.42 -26.79
N GLN A 53 -3.00 20.78 -26.31
CA GLN A 53 -4.28 21.46 -26.16
C GLN A 53 -4.02 22.63 -25.20
N GLU A 54 -4.21 23.84 -25.70
CA GLU A 54 -4.28 25.03 -24.85
C GLU A 54 -5.40 24.81 -23.84
N MET A 55 -5.04 24.44 -22.61
CA MET A 55 -5.97 24.48 -21.49
C MET A 55 -6.31 25.95 -21.28
N LYS A 56 -7.49 26.35 -21.75
CA LYS A 56 -8.12 27.61 -21.37
C LYS A 56 -8.52 27.50 -19.90
N THR A 57 -7.70 28.04 -19.01
CA THR A 57 -8.01 28.17 -17.59
C THR A 57 -8.72 29.50 -17.37
N ASP A 58 -10.04 29.52 -17.56
CA ASP A 58 -10.91 30.64 -17.16
C ASP A 58 -11.29 30.57 -15.67
N ALA A 59 -10.48 29.87 -14.87
CA ALA A 59 -10.65 29.75 -13.43
C ALA A 59 -10.45 31.14 -12.76
N PRO A 60 -11.43 31.66 -11.99
CA PRO A 60 -11.26 32.91 -11.26
C PRO A 60 -10.04 32.83 -10.33
N ALA A 61 -9.31 33.94 -10.16
CA ALA A 61 -8.03 33.97 -9.44
C ALA A 61 -8.08 33.44 -7.98
N GLU A 62 -9.27 33.37 -7.36
CA GLU A 62 -9.49 32.72 -6.07
C GLU A 62 -9.31 31.18 -6.12
N GLU A 63 -9.44 30.53 -7.29
CA GLU A 63 -9.16 29.10 -7.49
C GLU A 63 -7.66 28.78 -7.60
N MET A 64 -6.78 29.79 -7.63
CA MET A 64 -5.32 29.60 -7.74
C MET A 64 -4.60 29.64 -6.40
N ALA A 65 -5.29 29.96 -5.30
CA ALA A 65 -4.71 29.89 -3.96
C ALA A 65 -4.55 28.43 -3.52
N PRO A 66 -3.44 28.07 -2.83
CA PRO A 66 -3.29 26.73 -2.28
C PRO A 66 -4.42 26.43 -1.27
N PRO A 67 -4.88 25.17 -1.17
CA PRO A 67 -5.85 24.78 -0.16
C PRO A 67 -5.41 25.15 1.26
N ALA A 68 -6.36 25.42 2.15
CA ALA A 68 -6.06 25.64 3.55
C ALA A 68 -5.48 24.35 4.21
N PRO A 69 -4.62 24.48 5.23
CA PRO A 69 -4.21 23.36 6.09
C PRO A 69 -5.39 22.55 6.65
N LEU A 70 -5.19 21.23 6.77
CA LEU A 70 -6.07 20.33 7.51
C LEU A 70 -5.91 20.59 9.01
N ASN A 71 -6.88 21.27 9.62
CA ASN A 71 -6.85 21.63 11.05
C ASN A 71 -8.05 21.12 11.85
N ASP A 72 -8.87 20.29 11.23
CA ASP A 72 -10.11 19.77 11.79
C ASP A 72 -9.84 18.77 12.94
N PRO A 73 -10.87 18.42 13.72
CA PRO A 73 -10.72 17.50 14.85
C PRO A 73 -10.25 16.09 14.46
N TRP A 74 -10.60 15.58 13.28
CA TRP A 74 -10.20 14.25 12.83
C TRP A 74 -8.70 14.21 12.54
N THR A 75 -8.20 15.14 11.75
CA THR A 75 -6.77 15.20 11.40
C THR A 75 -5.91 15.38 12.65
N LYS A 76 -6.28 16.31 13.53
CA LYS A 76 -5.57 16.53 14.81
C LYS A 76 -5.55 15.28 15.68
N TRP A 77 -6.64 14.52 15.69
CA TRP A 77 -6.72 13.28 16.43
C TRP A 77 -5.90 12.18 15.77
N MET A 78 -5.92 12.00 14.45
CA MET A 78 -5.16 10.94 13.77
C MET A 78 -3.65 11.07 13.96
N VAL A 79 -3.12 12.31 13.97
CA VAL A 79 -1.68 12.58 14.13
C VAL A 79 -1.14 12.01 15.45
N GLY A 80 -0.03 11.29 15.37
CA GLY A 80 0.63 10.63 16.49
C GLY A 80 1.07 9.20 16.20
N GLU A 81 1.48 8.49 17.25
CA GLU A 81 1.83 7.07 17.19
C GLU A 81 0.73 6.21 17.82
N TRP A 82 0.51 5.05 17.20
CA TRP A 82 -0.53 4.10 17.55
C TRP A 82 0.04 2.68 17.55
N GLU A 83 -0.46 1.84 18.43
CA GLU A 83 -0.12 0.42 18.49
C GLU A 83 -1.38 -0.42 18.69
N GLY A 84 -1.46 -1.58 18.05
CA GLY A 84 -2.68 -2.36 18.07
C GLY A 84 -2.51 -3.79 17.61
N GLU A 85 -3.64 -4.48 17.58
CA GLU A 85 -3.76 -5.82 17.04
C GLU A 85 -4.95 -5.88 16.09
N THR A 86 -4.77 -6.64 15.02
CA THR A 86 -5.80 -6.90 14.02
C THR A 86 -5.98 -8.40 13.87
N GLU A 87 -7.23 -8.84 13.80
CA GLU A 87 -7.64 -10.24 13.61
C GLU A 87 -8.49 -10.37 12.35
N SER A 88 -8.28 -11.45 11.62
CA SER A 88 -8.98 -11.80 10.38
C SER A 88 -9.08 -13.31 10.24
N ASP A 89 -9.82 -13.76 9.22
CA ASP A 89 -9.86 -15.17 8.85
C ASP A 89 -8.48 -15.76 8.54
N ALA A 90 -7.50 -14.93 8.14
CA ALA A 90 -6.14 -15.37 7.84
C ALA A 90 -5.27 -15.53 9.10
N GLY A 91 -5.59 -14.83 10.19
CA GLY A 91 -4.78 -14.84 11.42
C GLY A 91 -4.75 -13.50 12.13
N LYS A 92 -3.71 -13.31 12.96
CA LYS A 92 -3.55 -12.15 13.84
C LYS A 92 -2.26 -11.40 13.52
N THR A 93 -2.30 -10.10 13.69
CA THR A 93 -1.13 -9.23 13.54
C THR A 93 -1.00 -8.28 14.72
N LYS A 94 0.24 -7.85 14.98
CA LYS A 94 0.58 -6.70 15.81
C LYS A 94 1.02 -5.56 14.92
N GLU A 95 0.49 -4.38 15.19
CA GLU A 95 0.63 -3.23 14.32
C GLU A 95 1.17 -2.03 15.08
N TRP A 96 2.07 -1.30 14.44
CA TRP A 96 2.50 0.03 14.84
C TRP A 96 2.25 0.98 13.69
N MET A 97 1.66 2.13 13.99
CA MET A 97 1.33 3.14 13.01
C MET A 97 1.80 4.52 13.50
N LYS A 98 2.38 5.30 12.59
CA LYS A 98 2.70 6.72 12.82
C LYS A 98 1.99 7.56 11.78
N VAL A 99 1.31 8.60 12.23
CA VAL A 99 0.68 9.59 11.36
C VAL A 99 1.31 10.95 11.62
N GLU A 100 1.74 11.62 10.56
CA GLU A 100 2.33 12.96 10.63
C GLU A 100 1.83 13.87 9.50
N MET A 101 1.80 15.17 9.74
CA MET A 101 1.42 16.14 8.72
C MET A 101 2.55 16.35 7.70
N ALA A 102 2.19 16.64 6.46
CA ALA A 102 3.12 16.91 5.37
C ALA A 102 2.60 18.00 4.43
N LEU A 103 3.51 18.55 3.62
CA LEU A 103 3.22 19.54 2.57
C LEU A 103 2.42 20.75 3.08
N GLY A 104 2.90 21.38 4.16
CA GLY A 104 2.22 22.54 4.76
C GLY A 104 0.86 22.19 5.37
N ASP A 105 0.80 21.03 6.03
CA ASP A 105 -0.38 20.49 6.70
C ASP A 105 -1.59 20.23 5.77
N GLN A 106 -1.37 20.09 4.46
CA GLN A 106 -2.43 19.75 3.50
C GLN A 106 -2.67 18.25 3.36
N PHE A 107 -1.71 17.45 3.82
CA PHE A 107 -1.77 16.00 3.78
C PHE A 107 -1.31 15.44 5.12
N TYR A 108 -1.78 14.24 5.46
CA TYR A 108 -1.12 13.42 6.46
C TYR A 108 -0.48 12.19 5.80
N VAL A 109 0.68 11.81 6.33
CA VAL A 109 1.43 10.62 5.93
C VAL A 109 1.27 9.59 7.03
N LEU A 110 0.77 8.42 6.66
CA LEU A 110 0.64 7.26 7.52
C LEU A 110 1.79 6.31 7.21
N HIS A 111 2.51 5.88 8.23
CA HIS A 111 3.48 4.79 8.18
C HIS A 111 2.94 3.63 8.99
N LEU A 112 2.98 2.42 8.46
CA LEU A 112 2.52 1.21 9.11
C LEU A 112 3.65 0.18 9.14
N LYS A 113 3.79 -0.49 10.28
CA LYS A 113 4.52 -1.74 10.41
C LYS A 113 3.57 -2.78 10.99
N SER A 114 3.45 -3.93 10.35
CA SER A 114 2.61 -5.02 10.81
C SER A 114 3.43 -6.30 10.87
N THR A 115 3.30 -7.04 11.97
CA THR A 115 3.97 -8.33 12.18
C THR A 115 2.90 -9.37 12.45
N MET A 116 2.85 -10.40 11.62
CA MET A 116 1.93 -11.51 11.83
C MET A 116 2.34 -12.30 13.08
N THR A 117 1.41 -12.45 14.02
CA THR A 117 1.62 -13.17 15.30
C THR A 117 1.05 -14.57 15.26
N SER A 118 0.06 -14.82 14.41
CA SER A 118 -0.43 -16.16 14.11
C SER A 118 -1.03 -16.23 12.72
N ILE A 119 -1.08 -17.45 12.16
CA ILE A 119 -1.78 -17.77 10.92
C ILE A 119 -2.75 -18.93 11.18
N SER A 120 -4.00 -18.80 10.72
CA SER A 120 -5.02 -19.83 10.81
C SER A 120 -4.83 -20.90 9.73
N ASP A 121 -5.54 -22.03 9.84
CA ASP A 121 -5.60 -23.03 8.76
C ASP A 121 -6.29 -22.46 7.51
N GLU A 122 -7.27 -21.59 7.71
CA GLU A 122 -7.97 -20.86 6.66
C GLU A 122 -7.02 -19.91 5.93
N GLY A 123 -6.14 -19.21 6.64
CA GLY A 123 -5.09 -18.37 6.06
C GLY A 123 -4.10 -19.17 5.21
N LEU A 124 -3.65 -20.34 5.70
CA LEU A 124 -2.81 -21.26 4.92
C LEU A 124 -3.49 -21.67 3.61
N LYS A 125 -4.78 -22.05 3.67
CA LYS A 125 -5.57 -22.43 2.48
C LYS A 125 -5.77 -21.24 1.54
N MET A 126 -6.10 -20.07 2.09
CA MET A 126 -6.39 -18.85 1.33
C MET A 126 -5.19 -18.44 0.47
N TRP A 127 -4.00 -18.43 1.08
CA TRP A 127 -2.75 -18.07 0.43
C TRP A 127 -2.01 -19.25 -0.22
N ASN A 128 -2.58 -20.45 -0.16
CA ASN A 128 -2.01 -21.68 -0.71
C ASN A 128 -0.55 -21.90 -0.28
N MET A 129 -0.31 -21.83 1.03
CA MET A 129 1.02 -21.95 1.63
C MET A 129 1.09 -23.08 2.66
N THR A 130 2.29 -23.63 2.85
CA THR A 130 2.55 -24.57 3.94
C THR A 130 2.77 -23.82 5.26
N ARG A 131 2.68 -24.54 6.39
CA ARG A 131 2.99 -23.96 7.71
C ARG A 131 4.41 -23.40 7.76
N GLU A 132 5.39 -24.13 7.24
CA GLU A 132 6.80 -23.72 7.21
C GLU A 132 6.99 -22.42 6.40
N GLN A 133 6.36 -22.31 5.22
CA GLN A 133 6.38 -21.07 4.44
C GLN A 133 5.74 -19.90 5.20
N ALA A 134 4.65 -20.15 5.91
CA ALA A 134 4.00 -19.15 6.73
C ALA A 134 4.90 -18.69 7.88
N GLU A 135 5.57 -19.62 8.57
CA GLU A 135 6.50 -19.31 9.65
C GLU A 135 7.68 -18.46 9.17
N GLU A 136 8.23 -18.72 7.99
CA GLU A 136 9.24 -17.85 7.39
C GLU A 136 8.67 -16.47 7.04
N MET A 137 7.45 -16.41 6.49
CA MET A 137 6.79 -15.15 6.18
C MET A 137 6.53 -14.32 7.44
N MET A 138 6.17 -14.95 8.57
CA MET A 138 5.95 -14.27 9.86
C MET A 138 7.21 -13.58 10.41
N LYS A 139 8.40 -14.00 9.98
CA LYS A 139 9.67 -13.35 10.37
C LYS A 139 9.89 -12.01 9.65
N MET A 140 9.19 -11.76 8.55
CA MET A 140 9.32 -10.52 7.78
C MET A 140 8.19 -9.56 8.15
N PRO A 141 8.49 -8.41 8.79
CA PRO A 141 7.46 -7.41 9.05
C PRO A 141 6.98 -6.81 7.73
N TYR A 142 5.65 -6.72 7.57
CA TYR A 142 5.04 -5.90 6.54
C TYR A 142 5.28 -4.43 6.87
N GLN A 143 5.63 -3.65 5.87
CA GLN A 143 5.76 -2.19 5.99
C GLN A 143 4.95 -1.54 4.89
N GLY A 144 4.26 -0.46 5.22
CA GLY A 144 3.62 0.37 4.23
C GLY A 144 3.60 1.82 4.63
N MET A 145 3.41 2.67 3.64
CA MET A 145 3.23 4.09 3.84
C MET A 145 2.20 4.63 2.86
N GLY A 146 1.46 5.64 3.27
CA GLY A 146 0.54 6.33 2.39
C GLY A 146 0.39 7.79 2.71
N MET A 147 -0.03 8.54 1.70
CA MET A 147 -0.33 9.96 1.81
C MET A 147 -1.83 10.17 1.55
N PHE A 148 -2.44 10.96 2.40
CA PHE A 148 -3.89 11.12 2.46
C PHE A 148 -4.25 12.59 2.59
N THR A 149 -5.38 12.97 2.02
CA THR A 149 -6.01 14.28 2.21
C THR A 149 -7.52 14.14 2.05
N PHE A 150 -8.25 15.19 2.37
CA PHE A 150 -9.69 15.25 2.15
C PHE A 150 -10.17 16.68 1.97
N ASP A 151 -11.30 16.82 1.31
CA ASP A 151 -11.99 18.09 1.21
C ASP A 151 -12.80 18.34 2.50
N PRO A 152 -12.47 19.38 3.29
CA PRO A 152 -13.17 19.66 4.55
C PRO A 152 -14.65 20.08 4.36
N LYS A 153 -15.05 20.47 3.14
CA LYS A 153 -16.44 20.85 2.84
C LYS A 153 -17.32 19.63 2.57
N THR A 154 -16.81 18.67 1.83
CA THR A 154 -17.57 17.50 1.38
C THR A 154 -17.29 16.25 2.21
N GLY A 155 -16.14 16.20 2.89
CA GLY A 155 -15.65 15.00 3.57
C GLY A 155 -15.06 13.97 2.62
N GLU A 156 -14.97 14.24 1.30
CA GLU A 156 -14.38 13.30 0.34
C GLU A 156 -12.89 13.11 0.66
N THR A 157 -12.47 11.87 0.87
CA THR A 157 -11.08 11.51 1.14
C THR A 157 -10.42 10.90 -0.09
N ILE A 158 -9.12 11.15 -0.24
CA ILE A 158 -8.28 10.48 -1.24
C ILE A 158 -6.97 10.05 -0.57
N GLY A 159 -6.52 8.85 -0.92
CA GLY A 159 -5.28 8.28 -0.40
C GLY A 159 -4.50 7.53 -1.46
N TYR A 160 -3.18 7.50 -1.29
CA TYR A 160 -2.26 6.67 -2.05
C TYR A 160 -1.43 5.84 -1.07
N TRP A 161 -1.32 4.54 -1.32
CA TRP A 161 -0.63 3.60 -0.45
C TRP A 161 0.46 2.83 -1.20
N PHE A 162 1.59 2.60 -0.54
CA PHE A 162 2.73 1.86 -1.04
C PHE A 162 3.24 0.90 0.03
N ASP A 163 3.69 -0.29 -0.34
CA ASP A 163 4.13 -1.28 0.63
C ASP A 163 5.40 -2.06 0.27
N SER A 164 5.90 -2.81 1.24
CA SER A 164 7.09 -3.66 1.16
C SER A 164 6.94 -4.82 0.17
N TRP A 165 5.73 -5.07 -0.34
CA TRP A 165 5.47 -6.05 -1.39
C TRP A 165 5.36 -5.38 -2.77
N ARG A 166 5.77 -4.11 -2.87
CA ARG A 166 5.71 -3.28 -4.07
C ARG A 166 4.28 -3.07 -4.57
N GLY A 167 3.30 -3.21 -3.68
CA GLY A 167 1.93 -2.81 -3.94
C GLY A 167 1.85 -1.29 -4.03
N ALA A 168 1.03 -0.79 -4.96
CA ALA A 168 0.66 0.61 -5.08
C ALA A 168 -0.86 0.68 -5.22
N TYR A 169 -1.52 1.42 -4.35
CA TYR A 169 -2.98 1.45 -4.26
C TYR A 169 -3.47 2.88 -4.21
N GLN A 170 -4.68 3.07 -4.73
CA GLN A 170 -5.41 4.32 -4.64
C GLN A 170 -6.72 4.08 -3.89
N GLY A 171 -6.99 4.95 -2.92
CA GLY A 171 -8.19 4.96 -2.11
C GLY A 171 -9.01 6.22 -2.35
N ARG A 172 -10.34 6.07 -2.35
CA ARG A 172 -11.29 7.17 -2.23
C ARG A 172 -12.36 6.83 -1.21
N GLY A 173 -12.77 7.81 -0.42
CA GLY A 173 -13.68 7.58 0.68
C GLY A 173 -14.44 8.81 1.12
N THR A 174 -15.08 8.66 2.27
CA THR A 174 -15.80 9.75 2.94
C THR A 174 -15.49 9.72 4.43
N LEU A 175 -15.26 10.89 4.99
CA LEU A 175 -15.20 11.12 6.43
C LEU A 175 -16.54 11.66 6.93
N GLU A 176 -17.22 10.88 7.77
CA GLU A 176 -18.49 11.24 8.39
C GLU A 176 -18.36 11.24 9.92
N GLY A 177 -18.20 12.43 10.48
CA GLY A 177 -18.00 12.62 11.92
C GLY A 177 -16.73 11.94 12.42
N ASN A 178 -16.88 10.81 13.10
CA ASN A 178 -15.79 10.04 13.72
C ASN A 178 -15.40 8.79 12.91
N LYS A 179 -15.86 8.65 11.66
CA LYS A 179 -15.62 7.47 10.86
C LYS A 179 -15.23 7.83 9.43
N GLU A 180 -14.08 7.34 9.00
CA GLU A 180 -13.67 7.32 7.61
C GLU A 180 -14.02 5.95 7.00
N THR A 181 -14.61 5.94 5.81
CA THR A 181 -14.81 4.73 5.01
C THR A 181 -14.21 4.94 3.63
N SER A 182 -13.28 4.08 3.24
CA SER A 182 -12.47 4.24 2.03
C SER A 182 -12.45 2.97 1.18
N ASN A 183 -12.71 3.12 -0.11
CA ASN A 183 -12.63 2.09 -1.13
C ASN A 183 -11.27 2.17 -1.82
N TRP A 184 -10.52 1.10 -1.79
CA TRP A 184 -9.17 0.97 -2.32
C TRP A 184 -9.14 0.03 -3.51
N SER A 185 -8.24 0.32 -4.44
CA SER A 185 -7.93 -0.55 -5.58
C SER A 185 -6.43 -0.56 -5.85
N GLY A 186 -5.92 -1.70 -6.29
CA GLY A 186 -4.51 -1.86 -6.65
C GLY A 186 -4.22 -3.23 -7.26
N PRO A 187 -2.94 -3.63 -7.34
CA PRO A 187 -2.52 -4.84 -8.06
C PRO A 187 -3.03 -6.14 -7.42
N MET A 188 -3.37 -6.12 -6.12
CA MET A 188 -3.85 -7.30 -5.39
C MET A 188 -5.38 -7.43 -5.33
N GLY A 189 -6.12 -6.47 -5.88
CA GLY A 189 -7.58 -6.45 -5.86
C GLY A 189 -8.16 -5.16 -5.29
N THR A 190 -9.29 -5.27 -4.59
CA THR A 190 -10.01 -4.14 -4.00
C THR A 190 -10.18 -4.31 -2.50
N SER A 191 -10.26 -3.21 -1.75
CA SER A 191 -10.52 -3.25 -0.31
C SER A 191 -11.53 -2.18 0.09
N VAL A 192 -12.44 -2.49 0.99
CA VAL A 192 -13.20 -1.47 1.75
C VAL A 192 -12.59 -1.43 3.13
N ARG A 193 -12.16 -0.26 3.58
CA ARG A 193 -11.58 -0.05 4.91
C ARG A 193 -12.37 0.98 5.67
N THR A 194 -12.53 0.78 6.97
CA THR A 194 -13.08 1.79 7.87
C THR A 194 -12.11 2.08 8.99
N THR A 195 -11.94 3.35 9.32
CA THR A 195 -11.26 3.80 10.53
C THR A 195 -12.26 4.58 11.36
N GLU A 196 -12.42 4.24 12.63
CA GLU A 196 -13.41 4.86 13.51
C GLU A 196 -12.75 5.32 14.82
N LYS A 197 -12.94 6.59 15.17
CA LYS A 197 -12.56 7.14 16.47
C LYS A 197 -13.52 6.63 17.54
N ILE A 198 -13.02 5.77 18.42
CA ILE A 198 -13.78 5.26 19.58
C ILE A 198 -13.68 6.24 20.74
N ASN A 199 -12.48 6.73 21.02
CA ASN A 199 -12.19 7.80 21.99
C ASN A 199 -10.85 8.49 21.66
N GLU A 200 -10.35 9.36 22.54
CA GLU A 200 -9.10 10.11 22.30
C GLU A 200 -7.84 9.24 22.12
N ASN A 201 -7.85 8.02 22.66
CA ASN A 201 -6.71 7.13 22.67
C ASN A 201 -7.00 5.77 22.06
N GLU A 202 -8.11 5.61 21.34
CA GLU A 202 -8.51 4.34 20.74
C GLU A 202 -9.22 4.56 19.41
N MET A 203 -8.80 3.78 18.42
CA MET A 203 -9.50 3.65 17.14
C MET A 203 -9.82 2.19 16.85
N ARG A 204 -10.89 1.98 16.10
CA ARG A 204 -11.23 0.70 15.49
C ARG A 204 -10.96 0.76 14.00
N MET A 205 -10.33 -0.28 13.49
CA MET A 205 -10.14 -0.47 12.06
C MET A 205 -10.90 -1.71 11.61
N THR A 206 -11.55 -1.65 10.44
CA THR A 206 -12.09 -2.84 9.78
C THR A 206 -11.69 -2.84 8.32
N PHE A 207 -11.62 -4.02 7.73
CA PHE A 207 -11.39 -4.16 6.31
C PHE A 207 -12.15 -5.34 5.73
N LYS A 208 -12.47 -5.21 4.45
CA LYS A 208 -12.97 -6.27 3.58
C LYS A 208 -12.19 -6.21 2.28
N GLU A 209 -11.37 -7.21 2.03
CA GLU A 209 -10.52 -7.33 0.85
C GLU A 209 -11.08 -8.38 -0.10
N THR A 210 -11.18 -8.03 -1.38
CA THR A 210 -11.50 -8.94 -2.48
C THR A 210 -10.25 -9.12 -3.32
N MET A 211 -9.69 -10.33 -3.31
CA MET A 211 -8.50 -10.70 -4.07
C MET A 211 -8.82 -10.85 -5.56
N LEU A 212 -7.78 -10.92 -6.40
CA LEU A 212 -7.93 -11.11 -7.86
C LEU A 212 -8.67 -12.40 -8.25
N ASP A 213 -8.63 -13.44 -7.41
CA ASP A 213 -9.35 -14.70 -7.63
C ASP A 213 -10.80 -14.67 -7.11
N GLY A 214 -11.26 -13.51 -6.62
CA GLY A 214 -12.60 -13.29 -6.08
C GLY A 214 -12.77 -13.76 -4.64
N LYS A 215 -11.75 -14.34 -4.00
CA LYS A 215 -11.82 -14.65 -2.57
C LYS A 215 -11.93 -13.36 -1.75
N VAL A 216 -12.68 -13.45 -0.66
CA VAL A 216 -12.87 -12.35 0.28
C VAL A 216 -12.19 -12.67 1.60
N ALA A 217 -11.51 -11.69 2.16
CA ALA A 217 -10.96 -11.71 3.51
C ALA A 217 -11.52 -10.51 4.29
N GLU A 218 -11.99 -10.75 5.51
CA GLU A 218 -12.49 -9.70 6.40
C GLU A 218 -11.70 -9.71 7.69
N GLY A 219 -11.55 -8.53 8.29
CA GLY A 219 -10.86 -8.40 9.56
C GLY A 219 -11.18 -7.11 10.29
N SER A 220 -10.84 -7.09 11.56
CA SER A 220 -10.98 -5.93 12.42
C SER A 220 -9.87 -5.86 13.44
N GLY A 221 -9.54 -4.65 13.84
CA GLY A 221 -8.48 -4.37 14.79
C GLY A 221 -8.81 -3.18 15.65
N THR A 222 -8.08 -3.09 16.76
CA THR A 222 -8.11 -1.92 17.64
C THR A 222 -6.69 -1.41 17.78
N MET A 223 -6.50 -0.11 17.60
CA MET A 223 -5.25 0.56 17.90
C MET A 223 -5.43 1.55 19.03
N ARG A 224 -4.41 1.65 19.88
CA ARG A 224 -4.34 2.54 21.02
C ARG A 224 -3.22 3.55 20.81
N ARG A 225 -3.42 4.78 21.26
CA ARG A 225 -2.39 5.81 21.20
C ARG A 225 -1.22 5.38 22.08
N LYS A 226 -0.02 5.42 21.51
CA LYS A 226 1.22 5.16 22.24
C LYS A 226 1.51 6.36 23.15
N LYS A 227 1.73 6.10 24.43
CA LYS A 227 2.02 7.13 25.45
C LYS A 227 3.48 7.56 25.44
#